data_AF-A0A7X6RVQ4-F1
#
_entry.id   AF-A0A7X6RVQ4-F1
#
_cell.length_a   1.000
_cell.length_b   1.000
_cell.length_c   1.000
_cell.angle_alpha   90.00
_cell.angle_beta   90.00
_cell.angle_gamma   90.00
#
_symmetry.space_group_name_H-M   'P 1'
#
loop_
_entity.id
_entity.type
_entity.pdbx_description
1 polymer ?
#
loop_
_entity_poly.entity_id
_entity_poly.type
_entity_poly.pdbx_seq_one_letter_code
_entity_poly.pdbx_strand_id
1 'polypeptide(L)'
;MLFAGEHRSGLHSRWNDVQAAFVDDPKECVQKADNLVAEVVEELTASFADTRSRLEAQWSRGEEASTEDLRVALTRYRDFFQRLLSV
;
A
#
# COMPACT_ATOMS: atom_id res chain seq x y z
N MET A 1 2.09 7.64 6.15
CA MET A 1 2.82 6.42 5.74
C MET A 1 1.80 5.34 5.45
N LEU A 2 2.09 4.44 4.49
CA LEU A 2 1.18 3.39 4.03
C LEU A 2 0.86 2.31 5.07
N PHE A 3 1.75 2.14 6.06
CA PHE A 3 1.58 1.22 7.18
C PHE A 3 1.58 1.97 8.51
N ALA A 4 0.82 1.46 9.49
CA ALA A 4 0.94 1.87 10.87
C ALA A 4 2.36 1.59 11.40
N GLY A 5 2.82 2.38 12.38
CA GLY A 5 4.19 2.29 12.90
C GLY A 5 4.54 0.90 13.45
N GLU A 6 3.60 0.28 14.17
CA GLU A 6 3.75 -1.07 14.74
C GLU A 6 3.87 -2.14 13.65
N HIS A 7 3.04 -2.10 12.62
CA HIS A 7 3.08 -3.05 11.50
C HIS A 7 4.40 -2.98 10.74
N ARG A 8 4.88 -1.75 10.48
CA ARG A 8 6.21 -1.50 9.90
C ARG A 8 7.33 -2.11 10.74
N SER A 9 7.25 -1.99 12.07
CA SER A 9 8.24 -2.57 12.97
C SER A 9 8.23 -4.10 12.91
N GLY A 10 7.06 -4.72 12.81
CA GLY A 10 6.91 -6.17 12.64
C GLY A 10 7.54 -6.67 11.35
N LEU A 11 7.28 -5.99 10.22
CA LEU A 11 7.88 -6.33 8.92
C LEU A 11 9.41 -6.21 8.95
N HIS A 12 9.96 -5.15 9.58
CA HIS A 12 11.41 -5.00 9.73
C HIS A 12 12.02 -6.09 10.62
N SER A 13 11.34 -6.47 11.71
CA SER A 13 11.81 -7.55 12.58
C SER A 13 11.91 -8.86 11.81
N ARG A 14 10.84 -9.24 11.10
CA ARG A 14 10.82 -10.47 10.28
C ARG A 14 11.89 -10.47 9.19
N TRP A 15 12.12 -9.32 8.56
CA TRP A 15 13.20 -9.17 7.60
C TRP A 15 14.59 -9.40 8.23
N ASN A 16 14.84 -8.78 9.39
CA ASN A 16 16.10 -8.97 10.12
C ASN A 16 16.33 -10.44 10.51
N ASP A 17 15.28 -11.14 10.93
CA ASP A 17 15.36 -12.56 11.29
C ASP A 17 15.75 -13.43 10.07
N VAL A 18 15.20 -13.13 8.90
CA VAL A 18 15.57 -13.80 7.64
C VAL A 18 17.04 -13.55 7.29
N GLN A 19 17.52 -12.32 7.45
CA GLN A 19 18.93 -11.99 7.18
C GLN A 19 19.88 -12.68 8.16
N ALA A 20 19.51 -12.75 9.44
CA ALA A 20 20.31 -13.39 10.48
C ALA A 20 20.49 -14.90 10.23
N ALA A 21 19.45 -15.57 9.72
CA ALA A 21 19.47 -17.01 9.44
C ALA A 21 20.15 -17.40 8.12
N PHE A 22 20.53 -16.42 7.28
CA PHE A 22 21.01 -16.69 5.91
C PHE A 22 22.28 -17.55 5.84
N VAL A 23 23.18 -17.40 6.82
CA VAL A 23 24.45 -18.16 6.87
C VAL A 23 24.17 -19.65 7.05
N ASP A 24 23.10 -20.01 7.77
CA ASP A 24 22.78 -21.39 8.12
C ASP A 24 21.90 -22.07 7.06
N ASP A 25 20.87 -21.37 6.55
CA ASP A 25 20.00 -21.90 5.49
C ASP A 25 19.65 -20.83 4.43
N PRO A 26 20.53 -20.61 3.44
CA PRO A 26 20.33 -19.55 2.45
C PRO A 26 19.12 -19.81 1.53
N LYS A 27 18.75 -21.08 1.28
CA LYS A 27 17.62 -21.40 0.40
C LYS A 27 16.30 -21.09 1.09
N GLU A 28 16.15 -21.52 2.34
CA GLU A 28 14.96 -21.23 3.12
C GLU A 28 14.82 -19.71 3.36
N CYS A 29 15.94 -19.00 3.60
CA CYS A 29 15.93 -17.55 3.77
C CYS A 29 15.44 -16.80 2.53
N VAL A 30 15.88 -17.19 1.32
CA VAL A 30 15.37 -16.59 0.08
C VAL A 30 13.87 -16.84 -0.09
N GLN A 31 13.38 -18.04 0.24
CA GLN A 31 11.95 -18.33 0.16
C GLN A 31 11.13 -17.55 1.20
N LYS A 32 11.65 -17.38 2.43
CA LYS A 32 11.02 -16.55 3.46
C LYS A 32 11.00 -15.07 3.06
N ALA A 33 12.07 -14.58 2.45
CA ALA A 33 12.15 -13.22 1.93
C ALA A 33 11.11 -12.99 0.82
N ASP A 34 11.01 -13.92 -0.13
CA ASP A 34 10.01 -13.86 -1.22
C ASP A 34 8.58 -13.79 -0.68
N ASN A 35 8.24 -14.68 0.26
CA ASN A 35 6.92 -14.69 0.90
C ASN A 35 6.63 -13.37 1.65
N LEU A 36 7.61 -12.83 2.37
CA LEU A 36 7.45 -11.56 3.10
C LEU A 36 7.24 -10.38 2.14
N VAL A 37 7.96 -10.35 1.02
CA VAL A 37 7.76 -9.32 -0.01
C VAL A 37 6.38 -9.46 -0.66
N ALA A 38 5.96 -10.68 -0.99
CA ALA A 38 4.64 -10.94 -1.56
C ALA A 38 3.51 -10.45 -0.63
N GLU A 39 3.59 -10.75 0.66
CA GLU A 39 2.63 -10.27 1.68
C GLU A 39 2.55 -8.73 1.69
N VAL A 40 3.70 -8.05 1.70
CA VAL A 40 3.75 -6.57 1.68
C VAL A 40 3.12 -6.01 0.39
N VAL A 41 3.39 -6.62 -0.77
CA VAL A 41 2.81 -6.21 -2.05
C VAL A 41 1.29 -6.39 -2.06
N GLU A 42 0.79 -7.52 -1.54
CA GLU A 42 -0.65 -7.78 -1.43
C GLU A 42 -1.34 -6.75 -0.54
N GLU A 43 -0.76 -6.45 0.63
CA GLU A 43 -1.30 -5.44 1.55
C GLU A 43 -1.33 -4.04 0.93
N LEU A 44 -0.25 -3.63 0.24
CA LEU A 44 -0.20 -2.34 -0.46
C LEU A 44 -1.28 -2.26 -1.54
N THR A 45 -1.42 -3.32 -2.34
CA THR A 45 -2.41 -3.42 -3.40
C THR A 45 -3.82 -3.31 -2.83
N ALA A 46 -4.12 -4.02 -1.73
CA ALA A 46 -5.40 -3.96 -1.05
C ALA A 46 -5.71 -2.55 -0.50
N SER A 47 -4.73 -1.88 0.13
CA SER A 47 -4.92 -0.52 0.67
C SER A 47 -5.17 0.52 -0.43
N PHE A 48 -4.45 0.41 -1.56
CA PHE A 48 -4.68 1.28 -2.71
C PHE A 48 -6.03 1.00 -3.39
N ALA A 49 -6.44 -0.26 -3.50
CA ALA A 49 -7.75 -0.63 -4.02
C ALA A 49 -8.89 -0.06 -3.16
N ASP A 50 -8.79 -0.14 -1.83
CA ASP A 50 -9.76 0.49 -0.91
C ASP A 50 -9.82 2.01 -1.10
N THR A 51 -8.66 2.67 -1.14
CA THR A 51 -8.60 4.13 -1.31
C THR A 51 -9.24 4.55 -2.64
N ARG A 52 -8.94 3.84 -3.73
CA ARG A 52 -9.57 4.07 -5.05
C ARG A 52 -11.08 3.87 -4.98
N SER A 53 -11.55 2.77 -4.39
CA SER A 53 -12.98 2.48 -4.26
C SER A 53 -13.71 3.59 -3.49
N ARG A 54 -13.10 4.15 -2.45
CA ARG A 54 -13.67 5.29 -1.70
C ARG A 54 -13.75 6.57 -2.52
N LEU A 55 -12.74 6.86 -3.35
CA LEU A 55 -12.77 8.00 -4.28
C LEU A 55 -13.85 7.82 -5.34
N GLU A 56 -14.00 6.60 -5.88
CA GLU A 56 -15.04 6.24 -6.85
C GLU A 56 -16.44 6.34 -6.22
N ALA A 57 -16.65 5.80 -5.01
CA ALA A 57 -17.94 5.82 -4.32
C ALA A 57 -18.39 7.24 -3.93
N GLN A 58 -17.45 8.17 -3.72
CA GLN A 58 -17.75 9.57 -3.49
C GLN A 58 -18.25 10.25 -4.78
N TRP A 59 -17.75 9.84 -5.93
CA TRP A 59 -18.07 10.40 -7.24
C TRP A 59 -19.30 9.74 -7.91
N SER A 60 -19.51 8.44 -7.69
CA SER A 60 -20.56 7.64 -8.34
C SER A 60 -22.00 7.99 -7.93
N ARG A 61 -22.20 8.94 -7.01
CA ARG A 61 -23.55 9.40 -6.59
C ARG A 61 -24.00 10.61 -7.42
N GLY A 62 -24.42 10.37 -8.66
CA GLY A 62 -25.48 11.14 -9.35
C GLY A 62 -25.23 12.60 -9.78
N GLU A 63 -25.04 12.77 -11.09
CA GLU A 63 -25.42 13.80 -12.08
C GLU A 63 -25.62 15.31 -11.79
N GLU A 64 -25.44 15.84 -10.59
CA GLU A 64 -25.46 17.32 -10.35
C GLU A 64 -24.21 17.82 -9.61
N ALA A 65 -23.06 17.21 -9.86
CA ALA A 65 -21.81 17.72 -9.28
C ALA A 65 -21.46 19.08 -9.90
N SER A 66 -21.29 20.10 -9.06
CA SER A 66 -20.83 21.41 -9.51
C SER A 66 -19.39 21.33 -10.04
N THR A 67 -18.96 22.34 -10.80
CA THR A 67 -17.55 22.45 -11.22
C THR A 67 -16.59 22.52 -10.03
N GLU A 68 -17.04 23.03 -8.89
CA GLU A 68 -16.29 23.01 -7.62
C GLU A 68 -16.07 21.57 -7.13
N ASP A 69 -17.13 20.77 -7.10
CA ASP A 69 -17.07 19.36 -6.67
C ASP A 69 -16.12 18.55 -7.56
N LEU A 70 -16.16 18.79 -8.88
CA LEU A 70 -15.24 18.19 -9.84
C LEU A 70 -13.78 18.54 -9.57
N ARG A 71 -13.49 19.80 -9.24
CA ARG A 71 -12.11 20.24 -8.95
C ARG A 71 -11.59 19.62 -7.66
N VAL A 72 -12.44 19.51 -6.64
CA VAL A 72 -12.11 18.85 -5.38
C VAL A 72 -11.85 17.37 -5.63
N ALA A 73 -12.69 16.68 -6.41
CA ALA A 73 -12.50 15.29 -6.76
C ALA A 73 -11.15 15.07 -7.49
N LEU A 74 -10.86 15.87 -8.52
CA LEU A 74 -9.60 15.79 -9.26
C LEU A 74 -8.38 16.05 -8.37
N THR A 75 -8.48 16.98 -7.42
CA THR A 75 -7.42 17.23 -6.44
C THR A 75 -7.15 16.00 -5.57
N ARG A 76 -8.19 15.32 -5.08
CA ARG A 76 -8.04 14.08 -4.30
C ARG A 76 -7.41 12.96 -5.12
N TYR A 77 -7.79 12.81 -6.39
CA TYR A 77 -7.15 11.87 -7.30
C TYR A 77 -5.67 12.21 -7.54
N ARG A 78 -5.32 13.49 -7.71
CA ARG A 78 -3.92 13.93 -7.86
C ARG A 78 -3.10 13.58 -6.63
N ASP A 79 -3.60 13.86 -5.44
CA ASP A 79 -2.88 13.58 -4.19
C ASP A 79 -2.71 12.07 -3.99
N PHE A 80 -3.74 11.28 -4.33
CA PHE A 80 -3.64 9.82 -4.34
C PHE A 80 -2.62 9.30 -5.36
N PHE A 81 -2.61 9.86 -6.57
CA PHE A 81 -1.65 9.53 -7.62
C PHE A 81 -0.22 9.87 -7.22
N GLN A 82 0.02 11.02 -6.60
CA GLN A 82 1.33 11.38 -6.06
C GLN A 82 1.78 10.40 -4.97
N ARG A 83 0.87 9.96 -4.11
CA ARG A 83 1.16 8.94 -3.10
C ARG A 83 1.54 7.60 -3.73
N LEU A 84 0.88 7.17 -4.82
CA LEU A 84 1.23 5.97 -5.58
C LEU A 84 2.62 6.04 -6.22
N LEU A 85 3.08 7.24 -6.59
CA LEU A 85 4.42 7.44 -7.17
C LEU A 85 5.53 7.64 -6.12
N SER A 86 5.16 7.80 -4.85
CA SER A 86 6.09 8.03 -3.74
C SER A 86 6.46 6.76 -2.96
N VAL A 87 5.98 5.60 -3.42
CA VAL A 87 6.23 4.30 -2.80
C VAL A 87 7.61 3.79 -3.19
#